data_AF-A0A350WSV5-F1
#
_entry.id   AF-A0A350WSV5-F1
#
_cell.length_a   1.000
_cell.length_b   1.000
_cell.length_c   1.000
_cell.angle_alpha   90.00
_cell.angle_beta   90.00
_cell.angle_gamma   90.00
#
_symmetry.space_group_name_H-M   'P 1'
#
loop_
_entity.id
_entity.type
_entity.pdbx_description
1 polymer ?
#
loop_
_entity_poly.entity_id
_entity_poly.type
_entity_poly.pdbx_seq_one_letter_code
_entity_poly.pdbx_strand_id
1 'polypeptide(L)'
;MADLLPRFPFLAGHLQIRYDFDMILAISIVIALTIPVGFLFFLRTFDLHKTVKFKRNIVTLVCGIAAYYVAAQINPAMVDAGWVTWGQVVRITAPIIEELLKSLILIYLVSRADFNYVVDGALYGFGVGIGFAIIENVEYVNGNIEIALALALARVFSTNLMHATSSGLIGTALAFHRGISEKRRGWLVILAGYLLAMVFHALFNTMVNAGAFLVFAIAYGVLGAGLIWYVIRRGMSEQQKWVGEKLGAEDRVSVQETRAATSIEQLVDRLIKPFQERFGDEKVPAVRDMLYKQIEIGIKRKLLDATPSPTKRQEIEGIISTLGREMNDLRKQIGTYHMMFVRTVYLDQDYRVWDKIQARVAESSTGQKGGGLFDRATERIKKKPREKDQS
;
A
#
# COMPACT_ATOMS: atom_id res chain seq x y z
N MET A 1 8.30 56.62 -38.49
CA MET A 1 8.03 55.16 -38.52
C MET A 1 7.24 54.73 -37.28
N ALA A 2 6.21 55.49 -36.95
CA ALA A 2 5.10 55.15 -36.08
C ALA A 2 3.88 55.70 -36.85
N ASP A 3 2.74 54.99 -36.83
CA ASP A 3 1.49 55.28 -37.58
C ASP A 3 1.23 54.45 -38.86
N LEU A 4 1.30 53.13 -38.76
CA LEU A 4 0.72 52.22 -39.79
C LEU A 4 -0.10 51.05 -39.22
N LEU A 5 -0.76 51.24 -38.07
CA LEU A 5 -1.86 50.37 -37.63
C LEU A 5 -3.02 51.24 -37.15
N PRO A 6 -4.02 51.47 -38.01
CA PRO A 6 -5.35 51.00 -37.65
C PRO A 6 -6.12 50.56 -38.90
N ARG A 7 -5.99 49.30 -39.31
CA ARG A 7 -6.92 48.71 -40.28
C ARG A 7 -7.25 47.33 -39.77
N PHE A 8 -8.54 47.07 -39.57
CA PHE A 8 -9.14 45.81 -39.08
C PHE A 8 -9.22 45.63 -37.54
N PRO A 9 -10.02 46.44 -36.82
CA PRO A 9 -10.40 46.15 -35.42
C PRO A 9 -11.00 44.75 -35.23
N PHE A 10 -11.63 44.19 -36.29
CA PHE A 10 -12.15 42.84 -36.32
C PHE A 10 -11.06 41.75 -36.25
N LEU A 11 -9.92 41.94 -36.94
CA LEU A 11 -8.79 41.01 -36.87
C LEU A 11 -8.06 41.11 -35.53
N ALA A 12 -7.89 42.32 -34.99
CA ALA A 12 -7.31 42.51 -33.66
C ALA A 12 -8.17 41.87 -32.56
N GLY A 13 -9.50 42.02 -32.64
CA GLY A 13 -10.44 41.36 -31.73
C GLY A 13 -10.40 39.83 -31.84
N HIS A 14 -10.35 39.28 -33.06
CA HIS A 14 -10.23 37.83 -33.26
C HIS A 14 -8.89 37.26 -32.78
N LEU A 15 -7.77 37.96 -33.02
CA LEU A 15 -6.48 37.56 -32.47
C LEU A 15 -6.49 37.61 -30.95
N GLN A 16 -7.03 38.66 -30.34
CA GLN A 16 -7.06 38.81 -28.89
C GLN A 16 -7.96 37.76 -28.22
N ILE A 17 -9.16 37.51 -28.75
CA ILE A 17 -10.04 36.43 -28.30
C ILE A 17 -9.33 35.07 -28.39
N ARG A 18 -8.60 34.82 -29.48
CA ARG A 18 -7.84 33.57 -29.64
C ARG A 18 -6.69 33.45 -28.62
N TYR A 19 -5.94 34.53 -28.39
CA TYR A 19 -4.90 34.58 -27.36
C TYR A 19 -5.47 34.35 -25.96
N ASP A 20 -6.63 34.93 -25.66
CA ASP A 20 -7.31 34.74 -24.37
C ASP A 20 -7.72 33.28 -24.16
N PHE A 21 -8.27 32.62 -25.19
CA PHE A 21 -8.58 31.19 -25.13
C PHE A 21 -7.34 30.31 -24.99
N ASP A 22 -6.27 30.60 -25.74
CA ASP A 22 -5.01 29.84 -25.65
C ASP A 22 -4.36 29.98 -24.26
N MET A 23 -4.40 31.19 -23.67
CA MET A 23 -3.90 31.44 -22.32
C MET A 23 -4.74 30.72 -21.26
N ILE A 24 -6.07 30.82 -21.33
CA ILE A 24 -6.99 30.13 -20.40
C ILE A 24 -6.78 28.62 -20.49
N LEU A 25 -6.63 28.09 -21.72
CA LEU A 25 -6.37 26.68 -21.94
C LEU A 25 -5.04 26.25 -21.31
N ALA A 26 -3.97 27.00 -21.52
CA ALA A 26 -2.66 26.72 -20.93
C ALA A 26 -2.72 26.69 -19.39
N ILE A 27 -3.36 27.69 -18.77
CA ILE A 27 -3.56 27.74 -17.31
C ILE A 27 -4.37 26.51 -16.84
N SER A 28 -5.42 26.15 -17.56
CA SER A 28 -6.29 25.02 -17.23
C SER A 28 -5.54 23.69 -17.29
N ILE A 29 -4.68 23.50 -18.28
CA ILE A 29 -3.81 22.32 -18.40
C ILE A 29 -2.79 22.28 -17.25
N VAL A 30 -2.17 23.41 -16.91
CA VAL A 30 -1.24 23.50 -15.76
C VAL A 30 -1.94 23.11 -14.47
N ILE A 31 -3.16 23.59 -14.23
CA ILE A 31 -3.99 23.21 -13.07
C ILE A 31 -4.29 21.70 -13.08
N ALA A 32 -4.73 21.17 -14.22
CA ALA A 32 -5.06 19.76 -14.40
C ALA A 32 -3.86 18.81 -14.19
N LEU A 33 -2.64 19.29 -14.39
CA LEU A 33 -1.39 18.53 -14.17
C LEU A 33 -0.86 18.69 -12.74
N THR A 34 -0.71 19.93 -12.28
CA THR A 34 0.10 20.23 -11.09
C THR A 34 -0.62 19.91 -9.79
N ILE A 35 -1.91 20.24 -9.67
CA ILE A 35 -2.67 20.01 -8.43
C ILE A 35 -2.78 18.52 -8.10
N PRO A 36 -3.21 17.62 -9.02
CA PRO A 36 -3.24 16.18 -8.73
C PRO A 36 -1.88 15.60 -8.30
N VAL A 37 -0.81 16.01 -8.97
CA VAL A 37 0.55 15.57 -8.59
C VAL A 37 0.90 16.08 -7.20
N GLY A 38 0.65 17.37 -6.92
CA GLY A 38 0.83 17.95 -5.60
C GLY A 38 0.01 17.25 -4.50
N PHE A 39 -1.22 16.86 -4.80
CA PHE A 39 -2.07 16.08 -3.91
C PHE A 39 -1.47 14.69 -3.60
N LEU A 40 -0.92 13.99 -4.59
CA LEU A 40 -0.21 12.72 -4.36
C LEU A 40 1.02 12.91 -3.45
N PHE A 41 1.77 13.99 -3.62
CA PHE A 41 2.89 14.34 -2.74
C PHE A 41 2.41 14.66 -1.32
N PHE A 42 1.32 15.42 -1.19
CA PHE A 42 0.69 15.72 0.10
C PHE A 42 0.23 14.45 0.81
N LEU A 43 -0.42 13.51 0.10
CA LEU A 43 -0.86 12.23 0.67
C LEU A 43 0.28 11.38 1.22
N ARG A 44 1.49 11.52 0.68
CA ARG A 44 2.69 10.88 1.23
C ARG A 44 3.00 11.33 2.65
N THR A 45 2.62 12.55 3.05
CA THR A 45 2.82 13.00 4.44
C THR A 45 2.01 12.19 5.45
N PHE A 46 0.95 11.51 5.01
CA PHE A 46 0.16 10.59 5.82
C PHE A 46 0.67 9.14 5.81
N ASP A 47 1.76 8.84 5.09
CA ASP A 47 2.47 7.57 5.21
C ASP A 47 3.24 7.54 6.55
N LEU A 48 2.50 7.21 7.61
CA LEU A 48 2.98 7.13 8.99
C LEU A 48 4.16 6.16 9.16
N HIS A 49 4.30 5.19 8.26
CA HIS A 49 5.33 4.15 8.35
C HIS A 49 6.52 4.39 7.41
N LYS A 50 6.44 5.41 6.53
CA LYS A 50 7.43 5.69 5.47
C LYS A 50 7.76 4.45 4.62
N THR A 51 6.77 3.60 4.37
CA THR A 51 6.92 2.31 3.70
C THR A 51 6.84 2.43 2.19
N VAL A 52 6.23 3.51 1.69
CA VAL A 52 6.07 3.74 0.25
C VAL A 52 7.39 4.18 -0.38
N LYS A 53 7.88 3.35 -1.31
CA LYS A 53 9.09 3.65 -2.09
C LYS A 53 8.74 4.69 -3.15
N PHE A 54 9.38 5.86 -3.10
CA PHE A 54 9.15 6.97 -4.04
C PHE A 54 9.13 6.54 -5.52
N LYS A 55 10.11 5.71 -5.91
CA LYS A 55 10.22 5.19 -7.28
C LYS A 55 8.97 4.41 -7.71
N ARG A 56 8.33 3.67 -6.80
CA ARG A 56 7.12 2.90 -7.11
C ARG A 56 5.90 3.80 -7.33
N ASN A 57 5.78 4.90 -6.58
CA ASN A 57 4.71 5.88 -6.81
C ASN A 57 4.84 6.59 -8.17
N ILE A 58 6.06 6.89 -8.62
CA ILE A 58 6.25 7.44 -9.96
C ILE A 58 5.87 6.41 -11.04
N VAL A 59 6.26 5.14 -10.85
CA VAL A 59 5.88 4.06 -11.76
C VAL A 59 4.37 3.88 -11.82
N THR A 60 3.65 3.95 -10.68
CA THR A 60 2.19 3.83 -10.69
C THR A 60 1.52 4.97 -11.46
N LEU A 61 2.01 6.21 -11.29
CA LEU A 61 1.55 7.36 -12.07
C LEU A 61 1.74 7.15 -13.58
N VAL A 62 2.93 6.72 -14.00
CA VAL A 62 3.23 6.44 -15.41
C VAL A 62 2.36 5.29 -15.95
N CYS A 63 2.13 4.24 -15.17
CA CYS A 63 1.24 3.15 -15.57
C CYS A 63 -0.23 3.60 -15.66
N GLY A 64 -0.67 4.57 -14.84
CA GLY A 64 -1.98 5.19 -14.96
C GLY A 64 -2.16 5.93 -16.28
N ILE A 65 -1.14 6.70 -16.67
CA ILE A 65 -1.08 7.37 -17.99
C ILE A 65 -1.17 6.33 -19.12
N ALA A 66 -0.39 5.25 -19.03
CA ALA A 66 -0.42 4.19 -20.04
C ALA A 66 -1.79 3.48 -20.10
N ALA A 67 -2.41 3.21 -18.95
CA ALA A 67 -3.75 2.62 -18.86
C ALA A 67 -4.81 3.50 -19.55
N TYR A 68 -4.69 4.83 -19.42
CA TYR A 68 -5.55 5.77 -20.13
C TYR A 68 -5.44 5.62 -21.65
N TYR A 69 -4.21 5.65 -22.19
CA TYR A 69 -4.03 5.52 -23.63
C TYR A 69 -4.56 4.20 -24.17
N VAL A 70 -4.41 3.10 -23.43
CA VAL A 70 -4.99 1.80 -23.83
C VAL A 70 -6.52 1.84 -23.79
N ALA A 71 -7.12 2.41 -22.73
CA ALA A 71 -8.57 2.58 -22.64
C ALA A 71 -9.13 3.46 -23.76
N ALA A 72 -8.42 4.54 -24.12
CA ALA A 72 -8.76 5.45 -25.21
C ALA A 72 -8.75 4.78 -26.60
N GLN A 73 -8.09 3.63 -26.76
CA GLN A 73 -8.19 2.81 -27.98
C GLN A 73 -9.33 1.79 -27.90
N ILE A 74 -9.49 1.13 -26.75
CA ILE A 74 -10.48 0.06 -26.58
C ILE A 74 -11.91 0.61 -26.61
N ASN A 75 -12.17 1.69 -25.86
CA ASN A 75 -13.52 2.22 -25.67
C ASN A 75 -14.17 2.65 -27.00
N PRO A 76 -13.53 3.45 -27.88
CA PRO A 76 -14.10 3.78 -29.19
C PRO A 76 -14.21 2.57 -30.11
N ALA A 77 -13.20 1.67 -30.12
CA ALA A 77 -13.22 0.48 -30.97
C ALA A 77 -14.41 -0.44 -30.68
N MET A 78 -14.86 -0.54 -29.43
CA MET A 78 -16.06 -1.29 -29.07
C MET A 78 -17.35 -0.65 -29.61
N VAL A 79 -17.38 0.68 -29.72
CA VAL A 79 -18.51 1.40 -30.33
C VAL A 79 -18.49 1.22 -31.84
N ASP A 80 -17.33 1.37 -32.47
CA ASP A 80 -17.15 1.22 -33.92
C ASP A 80 -17.48 -0.22 -34.38
N ALA A 81 -17.18 -1.22 -33.54
CA ALA A 81 -17.56 -2.61 -33.77
C ALA A 81 -19.05 -2.90 -33.53
N GLY A 82 -19.82 -1.92 -33.05
CA GLY A 82 -21.26 -2.05 -32.78
C GLY A 82 -21.60 -2.91 -31.55
N TRP A 83 -20.63 -3.18 -30.67
CA TRP A 83 -20.85 -4.02 -29.48
C TRP A 83 -21.60 -3.28 -28.37
N VAL A 84 -21.38 -1.97 -28.27
CA VAL A 84 -21.96 -1.09 -27.26
C VAL A 84 -22.18 0.31 -27.82
N THR A 85 -23.12 1.04 -27.23
CA THR A 85 -23.33 2.47 -27.50
C THR A 85 -22.42 3.35 -26.64
N TRP A 86 -22.17 4.60 -27.06
CA TRP A 86 -21.42 5.57 -26.26
C TRP A 86 -22.00 5.76 -24.84
N GLY A 87 -23.33 5.73 -24.69
CA GLY A 87 -23.98 5.82 -23.38
C GLY A 87 -23.64 4.61 -22.48
N GLN A 88 -23.57 3.41 -23.05
CA GLN A 88 -23.14 2.21 -22.34
C GLN A 88 -21.65 2.23 -22.01
N VAL A 89 -20.81 2.80 -22.90
CA VAL A 89 -19.38 3.00 -22.62
C VAL A 89 -19.20 3.85 -21.38
N VAL A 90 -19.74 5.07 -21.39
CA VAL A 90 -19.57 6.02 -20.27
C VAL A 90 -20.05 5.45 -18.94
N ARG A 91 -21.18 4.74 -18.94
CA ARG A 91 -21.86 4.31 -17.71
C ARG A 91 -21.48 2.91 -17.22
N ILE A 92 -20.94 2.06 -18.09
CA ILE A 92 -20.75 0.63 -17.79
C ILE A 92 -19.36 0.17 -18.23
N THR A 93 -19.07 0.13 -19.53
CA THR A 93 -17.89 -0.60 -20.00
C THR A 93 -16.59 0.15 -19.76
N ALA A 94 -16.56 1.48 -19.89
CA ALA A 94 -15.36 2.27 -19.59
C ALA A 94 -14.95 2.15 -18.11
N PRO A 95 -15.85 2.34 -17.11
CA PRO A 95 -15.51 2.08 -15.71
C PRO A 95 -14.89 0.69 -15.47
N ILE A 96 -15.40 -0.35 -16.13
CA ILE A 96 -14.89 -1.72 -15.98
C ILE A 96 -13.49 -1.83 -16.60
N ILE A 97 -13.34 -1.44 -17.87
CA ILE A 97 -12.10 -1.59 -18.63
C ILE A 97 -10.98 -0.76 -18.01
N GLU A 98 -11.28 0.47 -17.63
CA GLU A 98 -10.29 1.38 -17.06
C GLU A 98 -9.78 0.90 -15.71
N GLU A 99 -10.67 0.49 -14.80
CA GLU A 99 -10.23 -0.04 -13.51
C GLU A 99 -9.46 -1.36 -13.63
N LEU A 100 -9.78 -2.20 -14.63
CA LEU A 100 -8.99 -3.41 -14.94
C LEU A 100 -7.61 -3.07 -15.50
N LEU A 101 -7.49 -2.08 -16.38
CA LEU A 101 -6.20 -1.65 -16.94
C LEU A 101 -5.32 -1.01 -15.87
N LYS A 102 -5.90 -0.13 -15.03
CA LYS A 102 -5.21 0.49 -13.89
C LYS A 102 -4.72 -0.55 -12.89
N SER A 103 -5.48 -1.61 -12.65
CA SER A 103 -5.12 -2.60 -11.64
C SER A 103 -3.92 -3.48 -12.02
N LEU A 104 -3.53 -3.58 -13.29
CA LEU A 104 -2.43 -4.44 -13.74
C LEU A 104 -1.12 -4.18 -12.97
N ILE A 105 -0.74 -2.91 -12.81
CA ILE A 105 0.45 -2.54 -12.04
C ILE A 105 0.27 -2.81 -10.54
N LEU A 106 -0.95 -2.67 -10.02
CA LEU A 106 -1.25 -2.94 -8.61
C LEU A 106 -1.11 -4.44 -8.30
N ILE A 107 -1.60 -5.32 -9.19
CA ILE A 107 -1.42 -6.76 -9.08
C ILE A 107 0.07 -7.10 -9.04
N TYR A 108 0.86 -6.53 -9.95
CA TYR A 108 2.32 -6.73 -9.99
C TYR A 108 3.02 -6.24 -8.71
N LEU A 109 2.68 -5.06 -8.20
CA LEU A 109 3.30 -4.49 -7.00
C LEU A 109 2.92 -5.28 -5.74
N VAL A 110 1.65 -5.64 -5.61
CA VAL A 110 1.16 -6.43 -4.49
C VAL A 110 1.72 -7.85 -4.53
N SER A 111 2.10 -8.41 -5.68
CA SER A 111 2.74 -9.74 -5.71
C SER A 111 4.21 -9.72 -5.26
N ARG A 112 4.84 -8.56 -5.02
CA ARG A 112 6.26 -8.47 -4.61
C ARG A 112 6.45 -8.85 -3.15
N ALA A 113 7.50 -9.61 -2.83
CA ALA A 113 7.78 -10.06 -1.46
C ALA A 113 7.95 -8.90 -0.44
N ASP A 114 8.42 -7.74 -0.88
CA ASP A 114 8.67 -6.56 -0.04
C ASP A 114 7.45 -5.62 0.12
N PHE A 115 6.28 -6.03 -0.38
CA PHE A 115 5.02 -5.32 -0.16
C PHE A 115 4.37 -5.85 1.12
N ASN A 116 4.21 -4.99 2.13
CA ASN A 116 3.89 -5.41 3.50
C ASN A 116 2.62 -4.78 4.08
N TYR A 117 2.19 -3.61 3.58
CA TYR A 117 1.14 -2.82 4.22
C TYR A 117 -0.08 -2.61 3.32
N VAL A 118 -1.27 -2.66 3.91
CA VAL A 118 -2.53 -2.36 3.20
C VAL A 118 -2.55 -0.91 2.73
N VAL A 119 -1.98 0.00 3.53
CA VAL A 119 -1.84 1.43 3.21
C VAL A 119 -1.04 1.63 1.93
N ASP A 120 0.03 0.85 1.71
CA ASP A 120 0.83 0.93 0.48
C ASP A 120 -0.03 0.61 -0.76
N GLY A 121 -0.96 -0.35 -0.63
CA GLY A 121 -1.88 -0.72 -1.70
C GLY A 121 -2.80 0.42 -2.09
N ALA A 122 -3.36 1.11 -1.10
CA ALA A 122 -4.18 2.30 -1.32
C ALA A 122 -3.37 3.43 -1.98
N LEU A 123 -2.16 3.71 -1.47
CA LEU A 123 -1.31 4.79 -1.97
C LEU A 123 -0.79 4.52 -3.40
N TYR A 124 -0.44 3.28 -3.72
CA TYR A 124 -0.13 2.91 -5.10
C TYR A 124 -1.35 3.03 -6.01
N GLY A 125 -2.53 2.60 -5.54
CA GLY A 125 -3.79 2.78 -6.26
C GLY A 125 -4.11 4.25 -6.55
N PHE A 126 -3.89 5.14 -5.58
CA PHE A 126 -3.95 6.59 -5.75
C PHE A 126 -3.02 7.08 -6.85
N GLY A 127 -1.77 6.63 -6.86
CA GLY A 127 -0.82 6.99 -7.91
C GLY A 127 -1.31 6.62 -9.30
N VAL A 128 -1.84 5.40 -9.49
CA VAL A 128 -2.38 4.96 -10.79
C VAL A 128 -3.61 5.78 -11.19
N GLY A 129 -4.57 5.95 -10.28
CA GLY A 129 -5.80 6.70 -10.55
C GLY A 129 -5.51 8.16 -10.91
N ILE A 130 -4.58 8.80 -10.20
CA ILE A 130 -4.14 10.18 -10.50
C ILE A 130 -3.45 10.25 -11.87
N GLY A 131 -2.55 9.31 -12.17
CA GLY A 131 -1.90 9.26 -13.48
C GLY A 131 -2.88 9.15 -14.64
N PHE A 132 -3.92 8.32 -14.48
CA PHE A 132 -5.00 8.20 -15.47
C PHE A 132 -5.81 9.50 -15.60
N ALA A 133 -6.26 10.05 -14.47
CA ALA A 133 -7.12 11.22 -14.43
C ALA A 133 -6.43 12.47 -15.00
N ILE A 134 -5.10 12.59 -14.88
CA ILE A 134 -4.33 13.69 -15.46
C ILE A 134 -4.57 13.79 -16.97
N ILE A 135 -4.41 12.69 -17.70
CA ILE A 135 -4.55 12.72 -19.17
C ILE A 135 -6.00 12.90 -19.56
N GLU A 136 -6.92 12.23 -18.85
CA GLU A 136 -8.35 12.42 -19.05
C GLU A 136 -8.76 13.88 -18.88
N ASN A 137 -8.28 14.55 -17.82
CA ASN A 137 -8.58 15.97 -17.61
C ASN A 137 -8.05 16.85 -18.72
N VAL A 138 -6.84 16.57 -19.23
CA VAL A 138 -6.28 17.32 -20.36
C VAL A 138 -7.14 17.15 -21.60
N GLU A 139 -7.60 15.93 -21.91
CA GLU A 139 -8.51 15.69 -23.03
C GLU A 139 -9.84 16.45 -22.87
N TYR A 140 -10.45 16.38 -21.68
CA TYR A 140 -11.71 17.09 -21.41
C TYR A 140 -11.57 18.61 -21.51
N VAL A 141 -10.49 19.18 -20.99
CA VAL A 141 -10.22 20.62 -21.06
C VAL A 141 -9.96 21.06 -22.50
N ASN A 142 -9.17 20.29 -23.27
CA ASN A 142 -8.93 20.56 -24.69
C ASN A 142 -10.21 20.47 -25.54
N GLY A 143 -11.11 19.54 -25.21
CA GLY A 143 -12.39 19.39 -25.89
C GLY A 143 -13.43 20.47 -25.55
N ASN A 144 -13.21 21.28 -24.51
CA ASN A 144 -14.21 22.22 -23.97
C ASN A 144 -13.56 23.58 -23.60
N ILE A 145 -12.90 24.20 -24.57
CA ILE A 145 -12.07 25.42 -24.36
C ILE A 145 -12.86 26.56 -23.71
N GLU A 146 -14.13 26.74 -24.05
CA GLU A 146 -14.99 27.81 -23.53
C GLU A 146 -15.16 27.78 -22.00
N ILE A 147 -15.10 26.58 -21.41
CA ILE A 147 -15.26 26.36 -19.97
C ILE A 147 -14.02 25.72 -19.33
N ALA A 148 -12.88 25.75 -20.03
CA ALA A 148 -11.65 25.05 -19.69
C ALA A 148 -11.22 25.23 -18.22
N LEU A 149 -11.23 26.47 -17.73
CA LEU A 149 -10.78 26.78 -16.37
C LEU A 149 -11.73 26.22 -15.30
N ALA A 150 -13.02 26.44 -15.47
CA ALA A 150 -14.05 25.93 -14.55
C ALA A 150 -14.03 24.38 -14.55
N LEU A 151 -13.86 23.78 -15.73
CA LEU A 151 -13.79 22.34 -15.91
C LEU A 151 -12.52 21.75 -15.28
N ALA A 152 -11.36 22.41 -15.43
CA ALA A 152 -10.12 21.97 -14.81
C ALA A 152 -10.24 21.96 -13.27
N LEU A 153 -10.70 23.06 -12.67
CA LEU A 153 -10.91 23.16 -11.22
C LEU A 153 -11.91 22.12 -10.73
N ALA A 154 -13.03 21.97 -11.44
CA ALA A 154 -14.05 20.99 -11.13
C ALA A 154 -13.50 19.57 -11.06
N ARG A 155 -12.80 19.16 -12.11
CA ARG A 155 -12.29 17.80 -12.27
C ARG A 155 -11.15 17.49 -11.31
N VAL A 156 -10.37 18.48 -10.91
CA VAL A 156 -9.32 18.33 -9.90
C VAL A 156 -9.87 17.87 -8.55
N PHE A 157 -11.03 18.38 -8.13
CA PHE A 157 -11.66 18.03 -6.85
C PHE A 157 -12.75 16.96 -6.96
N SER A 158 -13.07 16.51 -8.17
CA SER A 158 -14.08 15.46 -8.41
C SER A 158 -13.46 14.25 -9.09
N THR A 159 -13.25 14.30 -10.40
CA THR A 159 -12.75 13.20 -11.22
C THR A 159 -11.42 12.63 -10.74
N ASN A 160 -10.46 13.47 -10.33
CA ASN A 160 -9.20 12.98 -9.77
C ASN A 160 -9.40 12.18 -8.48
N LEU A 161 -10.23 12.69 -7.57
CA LEU A 161 -10.53 12.00 -6.31
C LEU A 161 -11.32 10.72 -6.57
N MET A 162 -12.21 10.72 -7.57
CA MET A 162 -12.93 9.53 -7.99
C MET A 162 -11.97 8.46 -8.51
N HIS A 163 -11.13 8.77 -9.51
CA HIS A 163 -10.18 7.80 -10.08
C HIS A 163 -9.18 7.31 -9.03
N ALA A 164 -8.66 8.22 -8.20
CA ALA A 164 -7.82 7.84 -7.06
C ALA A 164 -8.59 6.88 -6.15
N THR A 165 -9.84 7.18 -5.81
CA THR A 165 -10.65 6.33 -4.94
C THR A 165 -10.90 4.95 -5.53
N SER A 166 -11.36 4.86 -6.77
CA SER A 166 -11.63 3.58 -7.44
C SER A 166 -10.40 2.69 -7.48
N SER A 167 -9.26 3.23 -7.94
CA SER A 167 -8.02 2.46 -8.00
C SER A 167 -7.41 2.18 -6.63
N GLY A 168 -7.58 3.09 -5.66
CA GLY A 168 -7.19 2.91 -4.26
C GLY A 168 -7.96 1.78 -3.58
N LEU A 169 -9.26 1.64 -3.86
CA LEU A 169 -10.08 0.53 -3.35
C LEU A 169 -9.58 -0.83 -3.88
N ILE A 170 -9.22 -0.91 -5.17
CA ILE A 170 -8.66 -2.12 -5.76
C ILE A 170 -7.30 -2.44 -5.13
N GLY A 171 -6.39 -1.46 -5.06
CA GLY A 171 -5.07 -1.64 -4.45
C GLY A 171 -5.15 -2.08 -2.99
N THR A 172 -6.11 -1.51 -2.25
CA THR A 172 -6.41 -1.89 -0.87
C THR A 172 -6.91 -3.33 -0.78
N ALA A 173 -7.89 -3.73 -1.60
CA ALA A 173 -8.43 -5.08 -1.61
C ALA A 173 -7.38 -6.14 -1.98
N LEU A 174 -6.54 -5.86 -2.98
CA LEU A 174 -5.40 -6.70 -3.36
C LEU A 174 -4.40 -6.84 -2.20
N ALA A 175 -4.10 -5.75 -1.51
CA ALA A 175 -3.19 -5.77 -0.36
C ALA A 175 -3.75 -6.57 0.82
N PHE A 176 -5.03 -6.39 1.15
CA PHE A 176 -5.73 -7.15 2.18
C PHE A 176 -5.74 -8.65 1.90
N HIS A 177 -5.93 -9.04 0.64
CA HIS A 177 -5.94 -10.43 0.22
C HIS A 177 -4.69 -11.19 0.67
N ARG A 178 -3.52 -10.55 0.72
CA ARG A 178 -2.27 -11.19 1.18
C ARG A 178 -2.31 -11.68 2.63
N GLY A 179 -3.13 -11.04 3.47
CA GLY A 179 -3.33 -11.46 4.85
C GLY A 179 -4.27 -12.66 4.98
N ILE A 180 -5.20 -12.86 4.06
CA ILE A 180 -6.30 -13.80 4.24
C ILE A 180 -5.84 -15.24 3.95
N SER A 181 -5.93 -16.13 4.94
CA SER A 181 -5.57 -17.55 4.81
C SER A 181 -6.63 -18.36 4.05
N GLU A 182 -7.91 -18.02 4.21
CA GLU A 182 -9.02 -18.67 3.52
C GLU A 182 -9.14 -18.16 2.07
N LYS A 183 -8.79 -19.01 1.10
CA LYS A 183 -8.81 -18.65 -0.33
C LYS A 183 -10.14 -18.07 -0.80
N ARG A 184 -11.28 -18.65 -0.40
CA ARG A 184 -12.61 -18.18 -0.83
C ARG A 184 -12.87 -16.76 -0.35
N ARG A 185 -12.69 -16.50 0.95
CA ARG A 185 -12.80 -15.16 1.53
C ARG A 185 -11.83 -14.17 0.89
N GLY A 186 -10.61 -14.61 0.58
CA GLY A 186 -9.62 -13.83 -0.13
C GLY A 186 -10.11 -13.34 -1.50
N TRP A 187 -10.58 -14.26 -2.34
CA TRP A 187 -11.13 -13.92 -3.66
C TRP A 187 -12.38 -13.05 -3.58
N LEU A 188 -13.25 -13.27 -2.57
CA LEU A 188 -14.41 -12.42 -2.34
C LEU A 188 -14.02 -10.97 -2.01
N VAL A 189 -12.93 -10.76 -1.24
CA VAL A 189 -12.42 -9.40 -0.95
C VAL A 189 -11.89 -8.73 -2.22
N ILE A 190 -11.15 -9.46 -3.07
CA ILE A 190 -10.70 -8.93 -4.36
C ILE A 190 -11.91 -8.55 -5.22
N LEU A 191 -12.87 -9.47 -5.38
CA LEU A 191 -14.06 -9.24 -6.17
C LEU A 191 -14.87 -8.04 -5.66
N ALA A 192 -15.06 -7.94 -4.34
CA ALA A 192 -15.73 -6.81 -3.71
C ALA A 192 -14.99 -5.49 -3.96
N GLY A 193 -13.65 -5.48 -3.90
CA GLY A 193 -12.84 -4.31 -4.21
C GLY A 193 -13.01 -3.82 -5.65
N TYR A 194 -12.97 -4.73 -6.62
CA TYR A 194 -13.23 -4.40 -8.03
C TYR A 194 -14.66 -3.93 -8.25
N LEU A 195 -15.66 -4.66 -7.75
CA LEU A 195 -17.06 -4.28 -7.91
C LEU A 195 -17.35 -2.92 -7.29
N LEU A 196 -16.84 -2.65 -6.08
CA LEU A 196 -17.03 -1.37 -5.42
C LEU A 196 -16.36 -0.24 -6.22
N ALA A 197 -15.15 -0.44 -6.73
CA ALA A 197 -14.45 0.54 -7.56
C ALA A 197 -15.19 0.82 -8.88
N MET A 198 -15.60 -0.22 -9.59
CA MET A 198 -16.32 -0.10 -10.86
C MET A 198 -17.69 0.55 -10.68
N VAL A 199 -18.43 0.19 -9.64
CA VAL A 199 -19.73 0.81 -9.32
C VAL A 199 -19.54 2.26 -8.89
N PHE A 200 -18.54 2.56 -8.05
CA PHE A 200 -18.24 3.93 -7.63
C PHE A 200 -17.91 4.83 -8.83
N HIS A 201 -17.07 4.33 -9.75
CA HIS A 201 -16.74 5.00 -10.99
C HIS A 201 -17.97 5.15 -11.90
N ALA A 202 -18.72 4.07 -12.16
CA ALA A 202 -19.92 4.09 -13.00
C ALA A 202 -20.99 5.08 -12.49
N LEU A 203 -21.20 5.13 -11.17
CA LEU A 203 -22.12 6.08 -10.54
C LEU A 203 -21.66 7.52 -10.73
N PHE A 204 -20.37 7.81 -10.55
CA PHE A 204 -19.82 9.13 -10.81
C PHE A 204 -20.02 9.54 -12.28
N ASN A 205 -19.67 8.67 -13.22
CA ASN A 205 -19.83 8.96 -14.65
C ASN A 205 -21.30 9.16 -15.02
N THR A 206 -22.20 8.33 -14.47
CA THR A 206 -23.64 8.47 -14.70
C THR A 206 -24.16 9.81 -14.17
N MET A 207 -23.75 10.19 -12.96
CA MET A 207 -24.14 11.45 -12.33
C MET A 207 -23.65 12.66 -13.14
N VAL A 208 -22.36 12.69 -13.51
CA VAL A 208 -21.79 13.79 -14.29
C VAL A 208 -22.39 13.85 -15.70
N ASN A 209 -22.59 12.70 -16.36
CA ASN A 209 -23.21 12.62 -17.68
C ASN A 209 -24.69 13.05 -17.67
N ALA A 210 -25.40 12.86 -16.56
CA ALA A 210 -26.77 13.34 -16.38
C ALA A 210 -26.85 14.86 -16.09
N GLY A 211 -25.73 15.58 -16.09
CA GLY A 211 -25.69 17.02 -15.86
C GLY A 211 -25.71 17.41 -14.38
N ALA A 212 -25.24 16.55 -13.48
CA ALA A 212 -25.15 16.89 -12.06
C ALA A 212 -24.34 18.17 -11.83
N PHE A 213 -24.83 19.00 -10.90
CA PHE A 213 -24.12 20.22 -10.53
C PHE A 213 -22.73 19.91 -9.99
N LEU A 214 -21.80 20.83 -10.26
CA LEU A 214 -20.41 20.78 -9.82
C LEU A 214 -20.24 20.40 -8.35
N VAL A 215 -21.10 20.95 -7.48
CA VAL A 215 -21.09 20.68 -6.04
C VAL A 215 -21.27 19.19 -5.73
N PHE A 216 -22.14 18.49 -6.45
CA PHE A 216 -22.36 17.05 -6.25
C PHE A 216 -21.17 16.22 -6.74
N ALA A 217 -20.55 16.59 -7.86
CA ALA A 217 -19.35 15.93 -8.35
C ALA A 217 -18.18 16.05 -7.36
N ILE A 218 -17.97 17.25 -6.80
CA ILE A 218 -16.95 17.50 -5.77
C ILE A 218 -17.28 16.73 -4.49
N ALA A 219 -18.54 16.81 -4.02
CA ALA A 219 -18.98 16.07 -2.83
C ALA A 219 -18.74 14.56 -2.99
N TYR A 220 -19.03 13.99 -4.15
CA TYR A 220 -18.77 12.59 -4.44
C TYR A 220 -17.28 12.23 -4.38
N GLY A 221 -16.42 13.08 -4.97
CA GLY A 221 -14.97 12.91 -4.88
C GLY A 221 -14.47 12.94 -3.43
N VAL A 222 -14.93 13.90 -2.63
CA VAL A 222 -14.58 14.03 -1.20
C VAL A 222 -15.11 12.85 -0.39
N LEU A 223 -16.33 12.37 -0.67
CA LEU A 223 -16.88 11.17 -0.06
C LEU A 223 -16.02 9.94 -0.37
N GLY A 224 -15.49 9.84 -1.60
CA GLY A 224 -14.53 8.79 -1.98
C GLY A 224 -13.24 8.84 -1.17
N ALA A 225 -12.66 10.03 -0.99
CA ALA A 225 -11.49 10.21 -0.14
C ALA A 225 -11.76 9.80 1.32
N GLY A 226 -12.93 10.17 1.86
CA GLY A 226 -13.39 9.74 3.19
C GLY A 226 -13.60 8.23 3.30
N LEU A 227 -14.17 7.61 2.26
CA LEU A 227 -14.36 6.16 2.18
C LEU A 227 -13.02 5.43 2.23
N ILE A 228 -12.04 5.82 1.42
CA ILE A 228 -10.72 5.18 1.49
C ILE A 228 -10.04 5.43 2.83
N TRP A 229 -10.12 6.64 3.37
CA TRP A 229 -9.54 6.90 4.68
C TRP A 229 -10.14 5.97 5.74
N TYR A 230 -11.46 5.73 5.69
CA TYR A 230 -12.13 4.75 6.53
C TYR A 230 -11.65 3.32 6.26
N VAL A 231 -11.53 2.88 5.00
CA VAL A 231 -11.05 1.54 4.64
C VAL A 231 -9.58 1.35 5.06
N ILE A 232 -8.72 2.34 4.86
CA ILE A 232 -7.32 2.34 5.32
C ILE A 232 -7.27 2.22 6.84
N ARG A 233 -8.04 3.03 7.59
CA ARG A 233 -8.09 2.93 9.05
C ARG A 233 -8.56 1.56 9.52
N ARG A 234 -9.61 1.04 8.90
CA ARG A 234 -10.10 -0.32 9.18
C ARG A 234 -9.07 -1.37 8.78
N GLY A 235 -8.31 -1.16 7.71
CA GLY A 235 -7.26 -2.07 7.28
C GLY A 235 -6.04 -2.08 8.16
N MET A 236 -5.66 -0.93 8.70
CA MET A 236 -4.66 -0.88 9.75
C MET A 236 -5.15 -1.56 11.03
N SER A 237 -6.42 -1.40 11.42
CA SER A 237 -6.95 -2.09 12.61
C SER A 237 -7.09 -3.60 12.39
N GLU A 238 -7.47 -4.05 11.19
CA GLU A 238 -7.49 -5.46 10.82
C GLU A 238 -6.08 -6.01 10.60
N GLN A 239 -5.10 -5.23 10.15
CA GLN A 239 -3.69 -5.64 10.14
C GLN A 239 -3.14 -5.74 11.56
N GLN A 240 -3.51 -4.86 12.48
CA GLN A 240 -3.21 -4.98 13.90
C GLN A 240 -3.87 -6.24 14.50
N LYS A 241 -5.14 -6.51 14.15
CA LYS A 241 -5.82 -7.76 14.54
C LYS A 241 -5.21 -8.98 13.88
N TRP A 242 -4.78 -8.92 12.63
CA TRP A 242 -4.19 -10.02 11.86
C TRP A 242 -2.76 -10.32 12.30
N VAL A 243 -1.98 -9.30 12.64
CA VAL A 243 -0.73 -9.48 13.39
C VAL A 243 -1.07 -10.13 14.72
N GLY A 244 -2.13 -9.68 15.41
CA GLY A 244 -2.64 -10.33 16.63
C GLY A 244 -3.14 -11.78 16.43
N GLU A 245 -3.76 -12.11 15.30
CA GLU A 245 -4.39 -13.40 14.98
C GLU A 245 -3.38 -14.36 14.37
N LYS A 246 -2.41 -13.92 13.56
CA LYS A 246 -1.30 -14.77 13.07
C LYS A 246 -0.21 -14.96 14.10
N LEU A 247 -0.11 -14.08 15.08
CA LEU A 247 0.54 -14.38 16.35
C LEU A 247 -0.31 -15.30 17.25
N GLY A 248 -1.57 -15.58 16.88
CA GLY A 248 -2.53 -16.37 17.66
C GLY A 248 -3.19 -17.56 16.93
N ALA A 249 -2.71 -18.00 15.77
CA ALA A 249 -3.39 -19.00 14.93
C ALA A 249 -2.50 -20.15 14.47
N GLU A 250 -1.46 -20.49 15.22
CA GLU A 250 -0.79 -21.79 15.09
C GLU A 250 -0.60 -22.55 16.41
N ASP A 251 -1.34 -22.21 17.46
CA ASP A 251 -1.73 -23.19 18.47
C ASP A 251 -2.92 -22.68 19.30
N ARG A 252 -3.75 -23.60 19.81
CA ARG A 252 -4.81 -23.23 20.77
C ARG A 252 -4.15 -22.76 22.08
N VAL A 253 -3.89 -21.46 22.27
CA VAL A 253 -3.44 -20.97 23.59
C VAL A 253 -3.96 -19.56 23.92
N SER A 254 -4.80 -19.52 24.95
CA SER A 254 -4.86 -18.62 26.11
C SER A 254 -4.31 -17.18 26.00
N VAL A 255 -5.03 -16.26 26.67
CA VAL A 255 -4.75 -14.87 27.13
C VAL A 255 -3.27 -14.55 27.51
N GLN A 256 -2.39 -15.54 27.62
CA GLN A 256 -0.98 -15.42 27.92
C GLN A 256 -0.08 -14.99 26.73
N GLU A 257 -0.49 -15.11 25.45
CA GLU A 257 0.35 -14.71 24.30
C GLU A 257 0.04 -13.33 23.69
N THR A 258 -1.14 -12.75 23.94
CA THR A 258 -1.38 -11.29 23.75
C THR A 258 -0.42 -10.46 24.61
N ARG A 259 0.11 -11.06 25.69
CA ARG A 259 1.22 -10.48 26.45
C ARG A 259 2.51 -10.43 25.64
N ALA A 260 2.73 -11.22 24.59
CA ALA A 260 4.00 -11.32 23.88
C ALA A 260 4.24 -10.21 22.84
N ALA A 261 3.26 -9.82 22.03
CA ALA A 261 3.41 -8.68 21.10
C ALA A 261 3.49 -7.35 21.86
N THR A 262 2.58 -7.17 22.82
CA THR A 262 2.68 -6.13 23.85
C THR A 262 4.00 -6.26 24.60
N SER A 263 4.52 -7.48 24.81
CA SER A 263 5.84 -7.65 25.42
C SER A 263 6.95 -7.24 24.49
N ILE A 264 6.88 -7.32 23.17
CA ILE A 264 7.99 -6.91 22.30
C ILE A 264 8.11 -5.40 22.33
N GLU A 265 7.01 -4.67 22.22
CA GLU A 265 7.01 -3.21 22.35
C GLU A 265 7.38 -2.79 23.78
N GLN A 266 6.80 -3.41 24.81
CA GLN A 266 7.20 -3.18 26.20
C GLN A 266 8.64 -3.63 26.49
N LEU A 267 9.16 -4.65 25.82
CA LEU A 267 10.53 -5.13 25.95
C LEU A 267 11.43 -4.10 25.29
N VAL A 268 11.17 -3.68 24.06
CA VAL A 268 11.92 -2.63 23.36
C VAL A 268 11.91 -1.35 24.19
N ASP A 269 10.78 -0.94 24.75
CA ASP A 269 10.71 0.25 25.60
C ASP A 269 11.42 0.06 26.95
N ARG A 270 11.32 -1.13 27.59
CA ARG A 270 12.10 -1.47 28.78
C ARG A 270 13.60 -1.53 28.49
N LEU A 271 13.99 -2.00 27.31
CA LEU A 271 15.37 -2.07 26.87
C LEU A 271 15.86 -0.67 26.52
N ILE A 272 15.04 0.21 25.96
CA ILE A 272 15.45 1.57 25.63
C ILE A 272 15.58 2.45 26.87
N LYS A 273 14.73 2.27 27.89
CA LYS A 273 14.66 3.18 29.04
C LYS A 273 16.02 3.40 29.76
N PRO A 274 16.81 2.37 30.10
CA PRO A 274 18.14 2.57 30.71
C PRO A 274 19.14 3.25 29.76
N PHE A 275 19.00 3.05 28.45
CA PHE A 275 19.81 3.73 27.45
C PHE A 275 19.45 5.21 27.38
N GLN A 276 18.16 5.53 27.34
CA GLN A 276 17.62 6.88 27.31
C GLN A 276 18.01 7.68 28.57
N GLU A 277 17.88 7.08 29.75
CA GLU A 277 18.27 7.69 31.03
C GLU A 277 19.77 8.02 31.09
N ARG A 278 20.62 7.25 30.40
CA ARG A 278 22.08 7.41 30.46
C ARG A 278 22.67 8.29 29.35
N PHE A 279 22.07 8.28 28.16
CA PHE A 279 22.64 8.93 26.97
C PHE A 279 21.72 9.99 26.34
N GLY A 280 20.52 10.20 26.89
CA GLY A 280 19.53 11.12 26.35
C GLY A 280 18.84 10.61 25.09
N ASP A 281 18.00 11.45 24.49
CA ASP A 281 17.08 11.04 23.42
C ASP A 281 17.72 10.99 22.02
N GLU A 282 18.90 11.59 21.83
CA GLU A 282 19.50 11.80 20.51
C GLU A 282 19.71 10.49 19.73
N LYS A 283 20.19 9.44 20.40
CA LYS A 283 20.52 8.15 19.78
C LYS A 283 19.44 7.09 19.96
N VAL A 284 18.36 7.40 20.70
CA VAL A 284 17.25 6.48 20.98
C VAL A 284 16.57 5.97 19.71
N PRO A 285 16.27 6.81 18.68
CA PRO A 285 15.65 6.31 17.45
C PRO A 285 16.52 5.27 16.72
N ALA A 286 17.84 5.49 16.66
CA ALA A 286 18.77 4.58 16.00
C ALA A 286 18.90 3.25 16.76
N VAL A 287 18.94 3.29 18.10
CA VAL A 287 18.97 2.07 18.93
C VAL A 287 17.65 1.30 18.82
N ARG A 288 16.50 2.01 18.83
CA ARG A 288 15.18 1.41 18.65
C ARG A 288 15.06 0.70 17.31
N ASP A 289 15.45 1.36 16.22
CA ASP A 289 15.42 0.78 14.88
C ASP A 289 16.35 -0.44 14.77
N MET A 290 17.53 -0.38 15.39
CA MET A 290 18.46 -1.50 15.43
C MET A 290 17.89 -2.72 16.16
N LEU A 291 17.21 -2.51 17.30
CA LEU A 291 16.53 -3.59 18.03
C LEU A 291 15.41 -4.22 17.21
N TYR A 292 14.60 -3.43 16.52
CA TYR A 292 13.56 -3.94 15.63
C TYR A 292 14.13 -4.75 14.46
N LYS A 293 15.19 -4.28 13.82
CA LYS A 293 15.87 -5.04 12.75
C LYS A 293 16.47 -6.35 13.26
N GLN A 294 17.04 -6.35 14.47
CA GLN A 294 17.56 -7.57 15.10
C GLN A 294 16.44 -8.59 15.37
N ILE A 295 15.28 -8.14 15.85
CA ILE A 295 14.09 -8.98 16.03
C ILE A 295 13.62 -9.54 14.68
N GLU A 296 13.55 -8.69 13.66
CA GLU A 296 13.13 -9.10 12.31
C GLU A 296 14.07 -10.16 11.73
N ILE A 297 15.40 -10.01 11.88
CA ILE A 297 16.39 -11.02 11.48
C ILE A 297 16.12 -12.35 12.19
N GLY A 298 15.84 -12.33 13.49
CA GLY A 298 15.51 -13.54 14.26
C GLY A 298 14.30 -14.28 13.71
N ILE A 299 13.24 -13.54 13.37
CA ILE A 299 12.01 -14.09 12.77
C ILE A 299 12.30 -14.67 11.38
N LYS A 300 13.02 -13.93 10.53
CA LYS A 300 13.35 -14.37 9.17
C LYS A 300 14.23 -15.62 9.15
N ARG A 301 15.17 -15.77 10.10
CA ARG A 301 15.97 -16.99 10.26
C ARG A 301 15.11 -18.21 10.57
N LYS A 302 14.18 -18.10 11.52
CA LYS A 302 13.23 -19.18 11.82
C LYS A 302 12.36 -19.54 10.62
N LEU A 303 11.92 -18.53 9.85
CA LEU A 303 11.17 -18.73 8.62
C LEU A 303 12.00 -19.44 7.52
N LEU A 304 13.29 -19.14 7.44
CA LEU A 304 14.22 -19.77 6.50
C LEU A 304 14.36 -21.28 6.79
N ASP A 305 14.48 -21.63 8.06
CA ASP A 305 14.58 -23.02 8.53
C ASP A 305 13.30 -23.81 8.18
N ALA A 306 12.14 -23.17 8.32
CA ALA A 306 10.83 -23.78 8.05
C ALA A 306 10.39 -23.78 6.56
N THR A 307 11.10 -23.08 5.66
CA THR A 307 10.66 -22.91 4.25
C THR A 307 11.29 -23.94 3.31
N PRO A 308 10.53 -24.86 2.67
CA PRO A 308 11.12 -25.90 1.80
C PRO A 308 11.46 -25.43 0.37
N SER A 309 10.91 -24.30 -0.12
CA SER A 309 11.11 -23.83 -1.49
C SER A 309 12.47 -23.12 -1.68
N PRO A 310 13.32 -23.53 -2.64
CA PRO A 310 14.64 -22.92 -2.87
C PRO A 310 14.58 -21.44 -3.24
N THR A 311 13.66 -21.05 -4.12
CA THR A 311 13.51 -19.66 -4.58
C THR A 311 13.11 -18.72 -3.44
N LYS A 312 12.20 -19.16 -2.57
CA LYS A 312 11.77 -18.40 -1.39
C LYS A 312 12.86 -18.31 -0.32
N ARG A 313 13.67 -19.37 -0.15
CA ARG A 313 14.85 -19.32 0.74
C ARG A 313 15.83 -18.24 0.28
N GLN A 314 16.13 -18.20 -1.02
CA GLN A 314 17.04 -17.20 -1.58
C GLN A 314 16.52 -15.76 -1.39
N GLU A 315 15.21 -15.54 -1.50
CA GLU A 315 14.59 -14.24 -1.18
C GLU A 315 14.74 -13.89 0.30
N ILE A 316 14.46 -14.82 1.22
CA ILE A 316 14.58 -14.62 2.68
C ILE A 316 16.03 -14.31 3.07
N GLU A 317 16.99 -15.03 2.50
CA GLU A 317 18.42 -14.78 2.67
C GLU A 317 18.81 -13.38 2.17
N GLY A 318 18.29 -12.96 1.02
CA GLY A 318 18.46 -11.62 0.49
C GLY A 318 17.96 -10.54 1.46
N ILE A 319 16.81 -10.77 2.10
CA ILE A 319 16.24 -9.88 3.13
C ILE A 319 17.13 -9.84 4.38
N ILE A 320 17.54 -11.01 4.91
CA ILE A 320 18.43 -11.10 6.08
C ILE A 320 19.75 -10.36 5.82
N SER A 321 20.31 -10.52 4.62
CA SER A 321 21.55 -9.82 4.25
C SER A 321 21.39 -8.30 4.23
N THR A 322 20.23 -7.81 3.79
CA THR A 322 19.92 -6.38 3.72
C THR A 322 19.70 -5.80 5.12
N LEU A 323 18.89 -6.46 5.94
CA LEU A 323 18.69 -6.10 7.34
C LEU A 323 20.01 -6.09 8.11
N GLY A 324 20.90 -7.06 7.84
CA GLY A 324 22.22 -7.11 8.43
C GLY A 324 23.11 -5.92 8.06
N ARG A 325 23.06 -5.46 6.79
CA ARG A 325 23.76 -4.25 6.35
C ARG A 325 23.20 -3.00 7.04
N GLU A 326 21.89 -2.81 7.02
CA GLU A 326 21.22 -1.68 7.68
C GLU A 326 21.51 -1.63 9.17
N MET A 327 21.49 -2.78 9.85
CA MET A 327 21.87 -2.89 11.25
C MET A 327 23.33 -2.48 11.48
N ASN A 328 24.26 -2.86 10.60
CA ASN A 328 25.65 -2.43 10.71
C ASN A 328 25.82 -0.93 10.52
N ASP A 329 25.02 -0.30 9.65
CA ASP A 329 25.03 1.15 9.48
C ASP A 329 24.47 1.86 10.72
N LEU A 330 23.39 1.33 11.32
CA LEU A 330 22.88 1.83 12.61
C LEU A 330 23.91 1.69 13.73
N ARG A 331 24.64 0.57 13.79
CA ARG A 331 25.75 0.40 14.77
C ARG A 331 26.82 1.48 14.63
N LYS A 332 27.16 1.87 13.40
CA LYS A 332 28.10 2.98 13.13
C LYS A 332 27.52 4.33 13.59
N GLN A 333 26.24 4.58 13.33
CA GLN A 333 25.56 5.84 13.71
C GLN A 333 25.38 6.00 15.23
N ILE A 334 25.14 4.89 15.94
CA ILE A 334 25.04 4.83 17.40
C ILE A 334 26.43 5.09 18.01
N GLY A 335 27.48 4.55 17.39
CA GLY A 335 28.87 4.75 17.78
C GLY A 335 29.34 3.78 18.87
N THR A 336 30.65 3.55 18.92
CA THR A 336 31.28 2.48 19.72
C THR A 336 30.94 2.55 21.21
N TYR A 337 30.91 3.76 21.79
CA TYR A 337 30.66 3.97 23.22
C TYR A 337 29.22 3.59 23.62
N HIS A 338 28.23 4.06 22.87
CA HIS A 338 26.82 3.69 23.06
C HIS A 338 26.57 2.21 22.77
N MET A 339 27.25 1.66 21.74
CA MET A 339 27.16 0.24 21.39
C MET A 339 27.76 -0.68 22.46
N MET A 340 28.79 -0.24 23.19
CA MET A 340 29.29 -1.00 24.34
C MET A 340 28.21 -1.15 25.42
N PHE A 341 27.49 -0.08 25.75
CA PHE A 341 26.37 -0.17 26.69
C PHE A 341 25.25 -1.08 26.16
N VAL A 342 24.85 -0.90 24.90
CA VAL A 342 23.83 -1.75 24.29
C VAL A 342 24.26 -3.23 24.33
N ARG A 343 25.54 -3.50 24.09
CA ARG A 343 26.08 -4.85 24.15
C ARG A 343 26.13 -5.40 25.57
N THR A 344 26.62 -4.63 26.54
CA THR A 344 26.75 -5.09 27.93
C THR A 344 25.39 -5.29 28.60
N VAL A 345 24.42 -4.42 28.35
CA VAL A 345 23.11 -4.48 29.00
C VAL A 345 22.16 -5.46 28.31
N TYR A 346 22.29 -5.64 26.98
CA TYR A 346 21.31 -6.39 26.20
C TYR A 346 21.87 -7.60 25.43
N LEU A 347 23.19 -7.66 25.20
CA LEU A 347 23.85 -8.75 24.47
C LEU A 347 24.77 -9.60 25.37
N ASP A 348 25.29 -9.13 26.51
CA ASP A 348 26.13 -9.95 27.40
C ASP A 348 25.31 -10.95 28.26
N GLN A 349 23.98 -10.85 28.21
CA GLN A 349 23.06 -11.93 28.60
C GLN A 349 22.80 -12.88 27.43
N ASP A 350 23.86 -13.25 26.71
CA ASP A 350 23.89 -13.99 25.44
C ASP A 350 23.21 -15.38 25.46
N TYR A 351 22.66 -15.82 26.59
CA TYR A 351 21.80 -16.99 26.67
C TYR A 351 20.46 -16.71 27.37
N ARG A 352 20.38 -15.99 28.50
CA ARG A 352 19.17 -16.08 29.34
C ARG A 352 17.96 -15.23 28.92
N VAL A 353 18.13 -14.09 28.27
CA VAL A 353 16.96 -13.32 27.78
C VAL A 353 16.44 -13.94 26.50
N TRP A 354 17.36 -14.34 25.62
CA TRP A 354 17.02 -14.96 24.35
C TRP A 354 16.54 -16.40 24.51
N ASP A 355 17.06 -17.19 25.46
CA ASP A 355 16.49 -18.48 25.87
C ASP A 355 15.16 -18.30 26.59
N LYS A 356 14.90 -17.20 27.30
CA LYS A 356 13.59 -16.96 27.92
C LYS A 356 12.55 -16.50 26.91
N ILE A 357 12.97 -15.76 25.88
CA ILE A 357 12.13 -15.39 24.74
C ILE A 357 11.91 -16.62 23.86
N GLN A 358 12.95 -17.41 23.58
CA GLN A 358 12.88 -18.67 22.83
C GLN A 358 12.14 -19.76 23.58
N ALA A 359 12.34 -19.94 24.89
CA ALA A 359 11.59 -20.89 25.71
C ALA A 359 10.12 -20.50 25.81
N ARG A 360 9.79 -19.20 25.91
CA ARG A 360 8.39 -18.74 25.81
C ARG A 360 7.78 -18.94 24.43
N VAL A 361 8.59 -18.83 23.38
CA VAL A 361 8.20 -19.08 21.98
C VAL A 361 8.23 -20.58 21.63
N ALA A 362 8.92 -21.41 22.41
CA ALA A 362 9.06 -22.85 22.21
C ALA A 362 8.02 -23.62 23.03
N GLU A 363 7.75 -23.23 24.29
CA GLU A 363 6.64 -23.75 25.10
C GLU A 363 5.29 -23.47 24.42
N SER A 364 5.15 -22.33 23.74
CA SER A 364 3.96 -22.04 22.93
C SER A 364 3.88 -22.81 21.61
N SER A 365 4.95 -23.48 21.19
CA SER A 365 4.98 -24.35 20.00
C SER A 365 4.80 -25.85 20.31
N THR A 366 4.82 -26.25 21.59
CA THR A 366 4.66 -27.66 22.03
C THR A 366 3.21 -28.08 22.31
N GLY A 367 2.23 -27.22 22.01
CA GLY A 367 0.79 -27.48 22.22
C GLY A 367 0.12 -28.33 21.13
N GLN A 368 0.78 -28.56 19.99
CA GLN A 368 0.32 -29.45 18.94
C GLN A 368 0.33 -30.92 19.40
N LYS A 369 -0.74 -31.34 20.08
CA LYS A 369 -1.11 -32.75 20.16
C LYS A 369 -1.51 -33.24 18.77
N GLY A 370 -0.59 -33.94 18.12
CA GLY A 370 -0.88 -35.01 17.18
C GLY A 370 -0.16 -34.92 15.84
N GLY A 371 0.93 -35.67 15.70
CA GLY A 371 1.26 -36.29 14.41
C GLY A 371 2.52 -35.80 13.68
N GLY A 372 3.53 -35.30 14.40
CA GLY A 372 4.84 -35.00 13.81
C GLY A 372 5.69 -36.26 13.63
N LEU A 373 6.52 -36.31 12.59
CA LEU A 373 7.39 -37.45 12.21
C LEU A 373 8.25 -38.04 13.36
N PHE A 374 8.45 -37.30 14.45
CA PHE A 374 9.18 -37.72 15.64
C PHE A 374 8.36 -38.58 16.63
N ASP A 375 7.02 -38.54 16.61
CA ASP A 375 6.19 -39.39 17.49
C ASP A 375 6.38 -40.89 17.19
N ARG A 376 6.63 -41.25 15.92
CA ARG A 376 6.86 -42.65 15.49
C ARG A 376 8.23 -43.21 15.88
N ALA A 377 9.21 -42.36 16.20
CA ALA A 377 10.52 -42.80 16.66
C ALA A 377 10.50 -43.16 18.15
N THR A 378 9.71 -42.44 18.94
CA THR A 378 9.63 -42.60 20.40
C THR A 378 8.74 -43.78 20.82
N GLU A 379 7.71 -44.12 20.04
CA GLU A 379 6.86 -45.29 20.30
C GLU A 379 7.59 -46.63 20.09
N ARG A 380 8.59 -46.70 19.20
CA ARG A 380 9.41 -47.91 19.01
C ARG A 380 10.39 -48.17 20.15
N ILE A 381 10.69 -47.17 20.97
CA ILE A 381 11.60 -47.31 22.12
C ILE A 381 10.82 -47.70 23.40
N LYS A 382 9.50 -47.44 23.46
CA LYS A 382 8.66 -47.77 24.63
C LYS A 382 8.10 -49.21 24.64
N LYS A 383 8.24 -49.98 23.56
CA LYS A 383 7.96 -51.44 23.57
C LYS A 383 9.24 -52.24 23.68
N LYS A 384 9.91 -52.16 24.84
CA LYS A 384 10.71 -53.27 25.34
C LYS A 384 10.22 -53.55 26.76
N PRO A 385 9.65 -54.74 27.05
CA PRO A 385 9.21 -55.04 28.40
C PRO A 385 10.42 -55.00 29.34
N ARG A 386 10.28 -54.29 30.46
CA ARG A 386 11.09 -54.59 31.64
C ARG A 386 10.65 -55.97 32.12
N GLU A 387 11.51 -56.97 31.97
CA GLU A 387 11.41 -58.18 32.78
C GLU A 387 11.45 -57.77 34.25
N LYS A 388 10.42 -58.21 34.98
CA LYS A 388 10.32 -58.09 36.42
C LYS A 388 11.27 -59.11 37.06
N ASP A 389 11.82 -58.66 38.17
CA ASP A 389 12.63 -59.35 39.16
C ASP A 389 12.00 -60.65 39.72
N GLN A 390 12.91 -61.55 40.14
CA GLN A 390 12.85 -62.54 41.23
C GLN A 390 12.13 -63.90 41.01
N SER A 391 12.96 -64.95 40.88
CA SER A 391 13.06 -66.08 41.83
C SER A 391 14.41 -66.77 41.70
#